data_AF-A0A7W6S191-F1
#
_entry.id   AF-A0A7W6S191-F1
#
_cell.length_a   1.000
_cell.length_b   1.000
_cell.length_c   1.000
_cell.angle_alpha   90.00
_cell.angle_beta   90.00
_cell.angle_gamma   90.00
#
_symmetry.space_group_name_H-M   'P 1'
#
loop_
_entity.id
_entity.type
_entity.pdbx_description
1 polymer ?
#
loop_
_entity_poly.entity_id
_entity_poly.type
_entity_poly.pdbx_seq_one_letter_code
_entity_poly.pdbx_strand_id
1 'polypeptide(L)'
;MKISTMSLATGGAAADAAAGGPQEVRVDLNDRCFLFPAGKGLSHVSVTADRDSGVELRAVFAFNQSRTDSTIDAFTLDEARDLARSMVEAIYQARTQTVFLDGRRLALVCHSNGFVMVGHDDAYELFISGQLMINVAQAILRAVDKVAPVEAH
;
A
#
# COMPACT_ATOMS: atom_id res chain seq x y z
N MET A 1 -29.51 -24.54 -45.24
CA MET A 1 -29.33 -23.65 -44.07
C MET A 1 -28.89 -24.50 -42.89
N LYS A 2 -27.61 -24.42 -42.50
CA LYS A 2 -27.04 -25.11 -41.32
C LYS A 2 -27.23 -24.18 -40.12
N ILE A 3 -27.94 -24.64 -39.10
CA ILE A 3 -28.10 -23.93 -37.84
C ILE A 3 -27.04 -24.48 -36.88
N SER A 4 -26.08 -23.64 -36.53
CA SER A 4 -25.02 -23.93 -35.56
C SER A 4 -25.62 -24.15 -34.17
N THR A 5 -25.36 -25.31 -33.59
CA THR A 5 -25.59 -25.59 -32.17
C THR A 5 -24.36 -25.12 -31.39
N MET A 6 -24.43 -23.92 -30.81
CA MET A 6 -23.49 -23.50 -29.77
C MET A 6 -24.05 -23.95 -28.41
N SER A 7 -23.44 -25.00 -27.88
CA SER A 7 -23.59 -25.43 -26.49
C SER A 7 -22.79 -24.47 -25.61
N LEU A 8 -23.47 -23.57 -24.91
CA LEU A 8 -22.90 -22.82 -23.79
C LEU A 8 -23.08 -23.67 -22.54
N ALA A 9 -21.95 -24.17 -22.05
CA ALA A 9 -21.89 -24.89 -20.79
C ALA A 9 -22.32 -23.96 -19.64
N THR A 10 -23.46 -24.27 -19.04
CA THR A 10 -23.84 -23.82 -17.71
C THR A 10 -23.31 -24.83 -16.70
N GLY A 11 -22.63 -24.33 -15.67
CA GLY A 11 -22.13 -25.10 -14.52
C GLY A 11 -20.79 -24.54 -14.07
N GLY A 12 -20.55 -24.14 -12.83
CA GLY A 12 -21.37 -24.00 -11.64
C GLY A 12 -20.61 -23.01 -10.74
N ALA A 13 -21.33 -22.15 -10.02
CA ALA A 13 -21.51 -22.29 -8.57
C ALA A 13 -20.19 -22.20 -7.76
N ALA A 14 -19.99 -21.01 -7.18
CA ALA A 14 -19.62 -20.74 -5.80
C ALA A 14 -18.43 -21.48 -5.14
N ALA A 15 -17.57 -20.64 -4.54
CA ALA A 15 -16.80 -20.89 -3.31
C ALA A 15 -15.64 -21.88 -3.37
N ASP A 16 -14.42 -21.34 -3.53
CA ASP A 16 -13.27 -21.60 -2.64
C ASP A 16 -12.10 -20.70 -3.12
N ALA A 17 -11.46 -19.85 -2.32
CA ALA A 17 -11.25 -19.89 -0.89
C ALA A 17 -11.43 -18.50 -0.28
N ALA A 18 -12.16 -18.43 0.83
CA ALA A 18 -11.85 -17.49 1.88
C ALA A 18 -10.45 -17.82 2.39
N ALA A 19 -9.43 -17.32 1.70
CA ALA A 19 -8.04 -17.46 2.13
C ALA A 19 -7.84 -16.48 3.30
N GLY A 20 -8.21 -16.92 4.51
CA GLY A 20 -7.95 -16.23 5.77
C GLY A 20 -6.48 -16.21 6.14
N GLY A 21 -5.62 -15.87 5.17
CA GLY A 21 -4.20 -15.67 5.35
C GLY A 21 -3.80 -14.28 4.86
N PRO A 22 -2.61 -13.82 5.27
CA PRO A 22 -2.12 -12.48 4.96
C PRO A 22 -2.06 -12.25 3.44
N GLN A 23 -2.60 -11.12 3.02
CA GLN A 23 -2.68 -10.68 1.63
C GLN A 23 -1.53 -9.73 1.33
N GLU A 24 -0.60 -10.15 0.47
CA GLU A 24 0.54 -9.34 0.05
C GLU A 24 0.27 -8.66 -1.30
N VAL A 25 0.55 -7.37 -1.39
CA VAL A 25 0.54 -6.59 -2.63
C VAL A 25 1.88 -5.87 -2.77
N ARG A 26 2.59 -6.12 -3.88
CA ARG A 26 3.90 -5.51 -4.14
C ARG A 26 3.77 -4.33 -5.09
N VAL A 27 4.48 -3.26 -4.80
CA VAL A 27 4.56 -2.04 -5.61
C VAL A 27 6.01 -1.78 -5.97
N ASP A 28 6.34 -1.98 -7.24
CA ASP A 28 7.67 -1.67 -7.75
C ASP A 28 7.91 -0.16 -7.71
N LEU A 29 9.09 0.20 -7.20
CA LEU A 29 9.55 1.57 -7.09
C LEU A 29 10.67 1.83 -8.12
N ASN A 30 10.99 3.11 -8.31
CA ASN A 30 12.10 3.52 -9.15
C ASN A 30 13.33 3.94 -8.33
N ASP A 31 14.40 4.26 -9.04
CA ASP A 31 15.69 4.71 -8.52
C ASP A 31 15.65 6.02 -7.71
N ARG A 32 14.51 6.72 -7.69
CA ARG A 32 14.32 7.97 -6.93
C ARG A 32 13.67 7.75 -5.56
N CYS A 33 13.42 6.51 -5.17
CA CYS A 33 12.80 6.19 -3.89
C CYS A 33 13.86 5.76 -2.87
N PHE A 34 13.90 6.45 -1.73
CA PHE A 34 14.91 6.25 -0.69
C PHE A 34 14.25 6.18 0.69
N LEU A 35 14.80 5.34 1.56
CA LEU A 35 14.40 5.26 2.97
C LEU A 35 15.54 5.69 3.89
N PHE A 36 15.28 6.67 4.75
CA PHE A 36 16.15 7.10 5.83
C PHE A 36 15.62 6.60 7.18
N PRO A 37 16.49 6.34 8.17
CA PRO A 37 17.93 6.65 8.20
C PRO A 37 18.82 5.65 7.43
N ALA A 38 18.25 4.58 6.87
CA ALA A 38 19.03 3.56 6.15
C ALA A 38 19.85 4.12 4.97
N GLY A 39 19.41 5.24 4.37
CA GLY A 39 20.10 5.92 3.26
C GLY A 39 20.16 5.05 1.99
N LYS A 40 19.23 4.10 1.83
CA LYS A 40 19.25 3.11 0.77
C LYS A 40 18.06 3.29 -0.18
N GLY A 41 18.32 3.04 -1.45
CA GLY A 41 17.28 2.99 -2.48
C GLY A 41 16.38 1.76 -2.29
N LEU A 42 15.09 1.94 -2.55
CA LEU A 42 14.09 0.87 -2.51
C LEU A 42 13.86 0.28 -3.89
N SER A 43 13.74 -1.04 -3.97
CA SER A 43 13.29 -1.75 -5.18
C SER A 43 11.77 -1.79 -5.24
N HIS A 44 11.12 -2.15 -4.14
CA HIS A 44 9.67 -2.19 -4.05
C HIS A 44 9.22 -1.99 -2.60
N VAL A 45 7.95 -1.64 -2.44
CA VAL A 45 7.25 -1.70 -1.15
C VAL A 45 6.31 -2.89 -1.19
N SER A 46 6.36 -3.72 -0.17
CA SER A 46 5.40 -4.79 0.05
C SER A 46 4.36 -4.33 1.06
N VAL A 47 3.09 -4.44 0.70
CA VAL A 47 1.95 -4.13 1.55
C VAL A 47 1.29 -5.45 1.93
N THR A 48 1.40 -5.83 3.19
CA THR A 48 0.78 -7.05 3.72
C THR A 48 -0.41 -6.66 4.57
N ALA A 49 -1.60 -7.16 4.25
CA ALA A 49 -2.79 -6.96 5.07
C ALA A 49 -3.24 -8.29 5.66
N ASP A 50 -3.60 -8.29 6.93
CA ASP A 50 -4.18 -9.40 7.65
C ASP A 50 -5.35 -8.91 8.51
N ARG A 51 -6.34 -9.78 8.74
CA ARG A 51 -7.57 -9.37 9.43
C ARG A 51 -7.31 -9.05 10.90
N ASP A 52 -6.38 -9.77 11.52
CA ASP A 52 -6.12 -9.67 12.95
C ASP A 52 -4.95 -8.72 13.23
N SER A 53 -3.92 -8.69 12.37
CA SER A 53 -2.74 -7.84 12.57
C SER A 53 -2.76 -6.50 11.83
N GLY A 54 -3.78 -6.22 11.00
CA GLY A 54 -3.88 -4.97 10.26
C GLY A 54 -3.03 -4.95 8.98
N VAL A 55 -2.54 -3.77 8.59
CA VAL A 55 -1.73 -3.54 7.38
C VAL A 55 -0.30 -3.19 7.75
N GLU A 56 0.65 -3.82 7.10
CA GLU A 56 2.07 -3.56 7.28
C GLU A 56 2.72 -3.14 5.96
N LEU A 57 3.50 -2.07 5.98
CA LEU A 57 4.32 -1.60 4.86
C LEU A 57 5.76 -2.01 5.11
N ARG A 58 6.31 -2.84 4.23
CA ARG A 58 7.72 -3.25 4.26
C ARG A 58 8.49 -2.65 3.09
N ALA A 59 9.64 -2.08 3.40
CA ALA A 59 10.66 -1.72 2.43
C ALA A 59 11.37 -2.98 1.93
N VAL A 60 11.63 -3.04 0.62
CA VAL A 60 12.56 -4.02 0.06
C VAL A 60 13.64 -3.26 -0.69
N PHE A 61 14.88 -3.38 -0.19
CA PHE A 61 16.03 -2.65 -0.72
C PHE A 61 16.55 -3.30 -2.01
N ALA A 62 17.01 -2.47 -2.96
CA ALA A 62 17.53 -2.95 -4.24
C ALA A 62 18.76 -3.86 -4.12
N PHE A 63 19.51 -3.72 -3.01
CA PHE A 63 20.64 -4.58 -2.68
C PHE A 63 20.35 -5.28 -1.36
N ASN A 64 20.36 -6.60 -1.38
CA ASN A 64 20.01 -7.53 -0.30
C ASN A 64 21.02 -7.46 0.88
N GLN A 65 21.11 -6.31 1.55
CA GLN A 65 22.06 -6.02 2.62
C GLN A 65 21.42 -5.38 3.86
N SER A 66 20.09 -5.42 4.04
CA SER A 66 19.51 -4.98 5.32
C SER A 66 19.56 -6.13 6.32
N ARG A 67 20.42 -5.99 7.35
CA ARG A 67 20.40 -6.81 8.57
C ARG A 67 19.34 -6.34 9.59
N THR A 68 18.52 -5.37 9.21
CA THR A 68 17.57 -4.65 10.06
C THR A 68 16.16 -4.96 9.58
N ASP A 69 15.21 -4.91 10.52
CA ASP A 69 13.79 -4.94 10.22
C ASP A 69 13.47 -3.94 9.10
N SER A 70 12.77 -4.43 8.08
CA SER A 70 12.44 -3.66 6.89
C SER A 70 11.02 -3.10 6.94
N THR A 71 10.33 -3.29 8.07
CA THR A 71 9.05 -2.66 8.36
C THR A 71 9.22 -1.14 8.37
N ILE A 72 8.55 -0.47 7.43
CA ILE A 72 8.46 1.00 7.40
C ILE A 72 7.45 1.41 8.46
N ASP A 73 6.26 0.81 8.40
CA ASP A 73 5.19 1.15 9.32
C ASP A 73 4.05 0.12 9.34
N ALA A 74 3.24 0.12 10.40
CA ALA A 74 2.10 -0.77 10.59
C ALA A 74 0.84 0.00 11.05
N PHE A 75 -0.31 -0.35 10.48
CA PHE A 75 -1.57 0.39 10.62
C PHE A 75 -2.71 -0.57 10.90
N THR A 76 -3.75 -0.10 11.58
CA THR A 76 -5.05 -0.78 11.57
C THR A 76 -5.68 -0.69 10.17
N LEU A 77 -6.72 -1.50 9.90
CA LEU A 77 -7.40 -1.48 8.61
C LEU A 77 -8.06 -0.12 8.31
N ASP A 78 -8.58 0.56 9.33
CA ASP A 78 -9.24 1.86 9.18
C ASP A 78 -8.21 2.97 8.97
N GLU A 79 -7.14 2.97 9.76
CA GLU A 79 -5.98 3.84 9.55
C GLU A 79 -5.37 3.70 8.16
N ALA A 80 -5.27 2.47 7.65
CA ALA A 80 -4.76 2.22 6.31
C ALA A 80 -5.64 2.85 5.22
N ARG A 81 -6.98 2.82 5.39
CA ARG A 81 -7.92 3.49 4.48
C ARG A 81 -7.77 5.01 4.55
N ASP A 82 -7.68 5.56 5.75
CA ASP A 82 -7.50 7.00 5.96
C ASP A 82 -6.16 7.49 5.41
N LEU A 83 -5.08 6.75 5.65
CA LEU A 83 -3.76 7.02 5.08
C LEU A 83 -3.79 7.00 3.55
N ALA A 84 -4.37 5.97 2.95
CA ALA A 84 -4.46 5.86 1.49
C ALA A 84 -5.27 7.02 0.89
N ARG A 85 -6.36 7.42 1.54
CA ARG A 85 -7.14 8.59 1.15
C ARG A 85 -6.30 9.87 1.25
N SER A 86 -5.64 10.11 2.38
CA SER A 86 -4.78 11.28 2.58
C SER A 86 -3.61 11.33 1.59
N MET A 87 -3.03 10.19 1.21
CA MET A 87 -2.02 10.11 0.13
C MET A 87 -2.60 10.61 -1.19
N VAL A 88 -3.76 10.12 -1.59
CA VAL A 88 -4.42 10.54 -2.83
C VAL A 88 -4.73 12.05 -2.77
N GLU A 89 -5.33 12.53 -1.69
CA GLU A 89 -5.67 13.94 -1.51
C GLU A 89 -4.43 14.85 -1.50
N ALA A 90 -3.34 14.44 -0.85
CA ALA A 90 -2.07 15.18 -0.83
C ALA A 90 -1.52 15.40 -2.23
N ILE A 91 -1.65 14.39 -3.10
CA ILE A 91 -1.17 14.43 -4.49
C ILE A 91 -2.05 15.33 -5.34
N TYR A 92 -3.36 15.14 -5.30
CA TYR A 92 -4.30 15.95 -6.08
C TYR A 92 -4.24 17.44 -5.72
N GLN A 93 -3.93 17.75 -4.46
CA GLN A 93 -3.86 19.13 -3.98
C GLN A 93 -2.43 19.69 -3.94
N ALA A 94 -1.42 18.87 -4.27
CA ALA A 94 -0.01 19.22 -4.15
C ALA A 94 0.33 19.89 -2.80
N ARG A 95 -0.18 19.31 -1.70
CA ARG A 95 -0.09 19.89 -0.35
C ARG A 95 0.43 18.91 0.66
N THR A 96 1.16 19.42 1.65
CA THR A 96 1.53 18.65 2.83
C THR A 96 0.29 18.27 3.63
N GLN A 97 0.22 17.02 4.06
CA GLN A 97 -0.84 16.52 4.95
C GLN A 97 -0.26 15.87 6.19
N THR A 98 -1.02 15.90 7.27
CA THR A 98 -0.72 15.14 8.49
C THR A 98 -1.87 14.18 8.72
N VAL A 99 -1.53 12.90 8.85
CA VAL A 99 -2.47 11.83 9.16
C VAL A 99 -2.30 11.49 10.63
N PHE A 100 -3.41 11.52 11.37
CA PHE A 100 -3.44 11.14 12.77
C PHE A 100 -3.85 9.68 12.85
N LEU A 101 -3.00 8.89 13.50
CA LEU A 101 -3.17 7.48 13.78
C LEU A 101 -3.35 7.34 15.30
N ASP A 102 -3.81 6.19 15.78
CA ASP A 102 -4.00 5.98 17.21
C ASP A 102 -2.65 6.05 17.94
N GLY A 103 -2.50 7.07 18.79
CA GLY A 103 -1.28 7.33 19.54
C GLY A 103 -0.10 7.88 18.74
N ARG A 104 -0.21 8.14 17.43
CA ARG A 104 0.91 8.65 16.63
C ARG A 104 0.49 9.48 15.42
N ARG A 105 1.45 10.20 14.82
CA ARG A 105 1.21 11.02 13.63
C ARG A 105 2.18 10.66 12.53
N LEU A 106 1.71 10.75 11.30
CA LEU A 106 2.50 10.58 10.09
C LEU A 106 2.31 11.83 9.23
N ALA A 107 3.41 12.34 8.64
CA ALA A 107 3.34 13.48 7.74
C ALA A 107 3.62 13.06 6.30
N LEU A 108 2.81 13.55 5.37
CA LEU A 108 3.02 13.46 3.93
C LEU A 108 3.47 14.83 3.45
N VAL A 109 4.77 15.07 3.44
CA VAL A 109 5.36 16.37 3.09
C VAL A 109 5.47 16.49 1.58
N CYS A 110 4.84 17.52 1.01
CA CYS A 110 4.91 17.80 -0.42
C CYS A 110 6.21 18.55 -0.76
N HIS A 111 6.97 18.04 -1.72
CA HIS A 111 8.18 18.66 -2.26
C HIS A 111 8.06 18.84 -3.77
N SER A 112 8.97 19.62 -4.37
CA SER A 112 8.96 19.90 -5.82
C SER A 112 9.09 18.64 -6.69
N ASN A 113 9.76 17.60 -6.18
CA ASN A 113 10.08 16.39 -6.93
C ASN A 113 9.28 15.15 -6.49
N GLY A 114 8.34 15.30 -5.57
CA GLY A 114 7.59 14.18 -4.99
C GLY A 114 7.11 14.45 -3.58
N PHE A 115 7.04 13.41 -2.78
CA PHE A 115 6.59 13.46 -1.39
C PHE A 115 7.59 12.78 -0.48
N VAL A 116 7.59 13.22 0.78
CA VAL A 116 8.31 12.55 1.86
C VAL A 116 7.28 12.11 2.88
N MET A 117 7.20 10.81 3.12
CA MET A 117 6.42 10.24 4.21
C MET A 117 7.32 10.17 5.45
N VAL A 118 6.98 10.95 6.47
CA VAL A 118 7.73 11.03 7.73
C VAL A 118 6.95 10.31 8.80
N GLY A 119 7.59 9.30 9.40
CA GLY A 119 7.03 8.52 10.49
C GLY A 119 6.92 9.30 11.80
N HIS A 120 6.31 8.67 12.80
CA HIS A 120 6.24 9.24 14.14
C HIS A 120 7.64 9.47 14.73
N ASP A 121 7.82 10.59 15.44
CA ASP A 121 9.09 11.01 16.03
C ASP A 121 10.30 10.93 15.09
N ASP A 122 10.07 11.19 13.79
CA ASP A 122 11.08 11.14 12.73
C ASP A 122 11.82 9.77 12.65
N ALA A 123 11.13 8.69 13.06
CA ALA A 123 11.69 7.33 13.07
C ALA A 123 12.10 6.84 11.67
N TYR A 124 11.43 7.34 10.63
CA TYR A 124 11.79 7.10 9.23
C TYR A 124 11.38 8.28 8.34
N GLU A 125 12.07 8.39 7.20
CA GLU A 125 11.67 9.27 6.10
C GLU A 125 11.71 8.47 4.79
N LEU A 126 10.55 8.32 4.14
CA LEU A 126 10.43 7.67 2.84
C LEU A 126 10.23 8.72 1.75
N PHE A 127 11.22 8.88 0.90
CA PHE A 127 11.15 9.70 -0.30
C PHE A 127 10.49 8.89 -1.41
N ILE A 128 9.41 9.42 -1.99
CA ILE A 128 8.64 8.74 -3.02
C ILE A 128 8.11 9.74 -4.06
N SER A 129 8.14 9.37 -5.33
CA SER A 129 7.55 10.22 -6.38
C SER A 129 6.02 10.22 -6.28
N GLY A 130 5.36 11.30 -6.72
CA GLY A 130 3.89 11.42 -6.63
C GLY A 130 3.14 10.27 -7.29
N GLN A 131 3.56 9.84 -8.49
CA GLN A 131 2.92 8.70 -9.17
C GLN A 131 3.06 7.39 -8.37
N LEU A 132 4.22 7.15 -7.77
CA LEU A 132 4.44 5.95 -6.96
C LEU A 132 3.66 6.03 -5.64
N MET A 133 3.47 7.22 -5.07
CA MET A 133 2.61 7.38 -3.89
C MET A 133 1.15 7.04 -4.19
N ILE A 134 0.62 7.38 -5.38
CA ILE A 134 -0.70 6.91 -5.83
C ILE A 134 -0.73 5.38 -5.88
N ASN A 135 0.29 4.75 -6.47
CA ASN A 135 0.35 3.30 -6.62
C ASN A 135 0.40 2.60 -5.26
N VAL A 136 1.14 3.15 -4.28
CA VAL A 136 1.16 2.66 -2.91
C VAL A 136 -0.21 2.81 -2.25
N ALA A 137 -0.87 3.96 -2.37
CA ALA A 137 -2.22 4.16 -1.84
C ALA A 137 -3.22 3.14 -2.42
N GLN A 138 -3.16 2.88 -3.73
CA GLN A 138 -3.98 1.86 -4.38
C GLN A 138 -3.67 0.45 -3.88
N ALA A 139 -2.39 0.12 -3.65
CA ALA A 139 -2.00 -1.17 -3.12
C ALA A 139 -2.51 -1.39 -1.70
N ILE A 140 -2.46 -0.35 -0.84
CA ILE A 140 -3.07 -0.36 0.48
C ILE A 140 -4.56 -0.67 0.40
N LEU A 141 -5.30 0.08 -0.41
CA LEU A 141 -6.74 -0.13 -0.57
C LEU A 141 -7.07 -1.53 -1.09
N ARG A 142 -6.31 -2.04 -2.06
CA ARG A 142 -6.48 -3.40 -2.58
C ARG A 142 -6.18 -4.48 -1.54
N ALA A 143 -5.14 -4.29 -0.72
CA ALA A 143 -4.79 -5.24 0.33
C ALA A 143 -5.88 -5.26 1.41
N VAL A 144 -6.36 -4.09 1.84
CA VAL A 144 -7.46 -3.95 2.80
C VAL A 144 -8.76 -4.57 2.27
N ASP A 145 -9.14 -4.27 1.03
CA ASP A 145 -10.38 -4.77 0.43
C ASP A 145 -10.41 -6.30 0.31
N LYS A 146 -9.27 -6.95 0.08
CA LYS A 146 -9.19 -8.42 0.06
C LYS A 146 -9.45 -9.06 1.44
N VAL A 147 -9.10 -8.37 2.51
CA VAL A 147 -9.15 -8.90 3.90
C VAL A 147 -10.47 -8.52 4.60
N ALA A 148 -10.92 -7.30 4.35
CA ALA A 148 -12.14 -6.70 4.86
C ALA A 148 -12.92 -6.08 3.70
N PRO A 149 -13.54 -6.91 2.85
CA PRO A 149 -14.28 -6.45 1.68
C PRO A 149 -15.41 -5.52 2.12
N VAL A 150 -15.46 -4.35 1.50
CA VAL A 150 -16.54 -3.39 1.72
C VAL A 150 -17.57 -3.60 0.61
N GLU A 151 -18.86 -3.69 0.96
CA GLU A 151 -19.91 -3.82 -0.04
C GLU A 151 -19.91 -2.60 -0.97
N ALA A 152 -19.91 -2.85 -2.28
CA ALA A 152 -20.06 -1.79 -3.26
C ALA A 152 -21.47 -1.19 -3.16
N HIS A 153 -21.53 0.14 -2.99
CA HIS A 153 -22.78 0.91 -2.94
C HIS A 153 -23.47 0.99 -4.32
#